data_AF-A0A819SRP5-F1
#
_entry.id   AF-A0A819SRP5-F1
#
_cell.length_a   1.000
_cell.length_b   1.000
_cell.length_c   1.000
_cell.angle_alpha   90.00
_cell.angle_beta   90.00
_cell.angle_gamma   90.00
#
_symmetry.space_group_name_H-M   'P 1'
#
loop_
_entity.id
_entity.type
_entity.pdbx_description
1 polymer ?
#
loop_
_entity_poly.entity_id
_entity_poly.type
_entity_poly.pdbx_seq_one_letter_code
_entity_poly.pdbx_strand_id
1 'polypeptide(L)'
;MGAFNFGNAQYSPCFFVGSIFMFLSTLCCLTAFASPYWTKRYLDTPIDFQNIGLWELCLYKYRHYKDDLQIPYTGCFWFWTNEMYRFRDWIIP
;
A
#
# COMPACT_ATOMS: atom_id res chain seq x y z
N MET A 1 -12.86 -38.94 -0.33
CA MET A 1 -11.90 -37.90 0.10
C MET A 1 -10.97 -38.51 1.13
N GLY A 2 -9.67 -38.63 0.84
CA GLY A 2 -8.71 -39.24 1.78
C GLY A 2 -8.37 -38.29 2.94
N ALA A 3 -8.36 -38.81 4.16
CA ALA A 3 -7.89 -38.07 5.33
C ALA A 3 -6.36 -37.87 5.24
N PHE A 4 -5.90 -36.67 5.56
CA PHE A 4 -4.47 -36.37 5.65
C PHE A 4 -4.04 -36.67 7.09
N ASN A 5 -3.09 -37.59 7.29
CA ASN A 5 -2.62 -37.98 8.62
C ASN A 5 -1.23 -37.39 8.90
N PHE A 6 -1.11 -36.69 10.02
CA PHE A 6 0.16 -36.20 10.54
C PHE A 6 0.29 -36.69 12.00
N GLY A 7 1.05 -37.76 12.21
CA GLY A 7 1.12 -38.46 13.50
C GLY A 7 -0.19 -39.18 13.86
N ASN A 8 -0.60 -39.13 15.14
CA ASN A 8 -1.84 -39.76 15.65
C ASN A 8 -3.10 -38.91 15.46
N ALA A 9 -3.00 -37.79 14.73
CA ALA A 9 -4.10 -36.85 14.53
C ALA A 9 -4.61 -36.92 13.08
N GLN A 10 -5.91 -37.15 12.94
CA GLN A 10 -6.59 -37.35 11.67
C GLN A 10 -7.32 -36.06 11.27
N TYR A 11 -6.83 -35.38 10.24
CA TYR A 11 -7.39 -34.10 9.78
C TYR A 11 -8.24 -34.30 8.52
N SER A 12 -9.37 -33.60 8.43
CA SER A 12 -10.12 -33.53 7.18
C SER A 12 -9.35 -32.68 6.16
N PRO A 13 -9.18 -33.15 4.91
CA PRO A 13 -8.35 -32.48 3.90
C PRO A 13 -8.80 -31.05 3.60
N CYS A 14 -10.09 -30.75 3.77
CA CYS A 14 -10.64 -29.40 3.57
C CYS A 14 -10.12 -28.39 4.60
N PHE A 15 -9.96 -28.79 5.87
CA PHE A 15 -9.45 -27.90 6.91
C PHE A 15 -7.98 -27.55 6.68
N PHE A 16 -7.18 -28.52 6.24
CA PHE A 16 -5.77 -28.30 5.95
C PHE A 16 -5.57 -27.30 4.80
N VAL A 17 -6.30 -27.48 3.69
CA VAL A 17 -6.28 -26.55 2.55
C VAL A 17 -6.77 -25.16 2.97
N GLY A 18 -7.86 -25.09 3.75
CA GLY A 18 -8.39 -23.82 4.26
C GLY A 18 -7.39 -23.05 5.13
N SER A 19 -6.66 -23.75 6.00
CA SER A 19 -5.63 -23.13 6.85
C SER A 19 -4.48 -22.54 6.04
N ILE A 20 -4.06 -23.22 4.97
CA ILE A 20 -3.00 -22.72 4.07
C ILE A 20 -3.47 -21.45 3.36
N PHE A 21 -4.69 -21.46 2.80
CA PHE A 21 -5.25 -20.29 2.12
C PHE A 21 -5.41 -19.09 3.06
N MET A 22 -5.88 -19.29 4.29
CA MET A 22 -5.96 -18.21 5.29
C MET A 22 -4.58 -17.61 5.58
N PHE A 23 -3.57 -18.45 5.74
CA PHE A 23 -2.21 -17.99 6.02
C PHE A 23 -1.66 -17.14 4.85
N LEU A 24 -1.79 -17.62 3.61
CA LEU A 24 -1.37 -16.86 2.42
C LEU A 24 -2.17 -15.55 2.27
N SER A 25 -3.47 -15.57 2.53
CA SER A 25 -4.31 -14.37 2.46
C SER A 25 -3.84 -13.33 3.48
N THR A 26 -3.50 -13.75 4.70
CA THR A 26 -3.02 -12.86 5.75
C THR A 26 -1.69 -12.22 5.37
N LEU A 27 -0.75 -13.01 4.82
CA LEU A 27 0.52 -12.50 4.32
C LEU A 27 0.32 -11.49 3.18
N CYS A 28 -0.56 -11.80 2.23
CA CYS A 28 -0.89 -10.89 1.14
C CYS A 28 -1.45 -9.55 1.66
N CYS A 29 -2.41 -9.59 2.59
CA CYS A 29 -2.94 -8.38 3.23
C CYS A 29 -1.86 -7.58 3.96
N LEU A 30 -0.96 -8.24 4.70
CA LEU A 30 0.16 -7.56 5.37
C LEU A 30 1.11 -6.90 4.37
N THR A 31 1.44 -7.57 3.27
CA THR A 31 2.27 -6.98 2.22
C THR A 31 1.60 -5.80 1.54
N ALA A 32 0.31 -5.89 1.23
CA ALA A 32 -0.45 -4.78 0.65
C ALA A 32 -0.44 -3.57 1.59
N PHE A 33 -0.64 -3.79 2.89
CA PHE A 33 -0.65 -2.75 3.92
C PHE A 33 0.69 -2.03 4.08
N ALA A 34 1.81 -2.76 4.00
CA ALA A 34 3.14 -2.17 4.13
C ALA A 34 3.70 -1.59 2.82
N SER A 35 3.10 -1.92 1.67
CA SER A 35 3.66 -1.57 0.37
C SER A 35 3.33 -0.13 -0.08
N PRO A 36 4.31 0.66 -0.55
CA PRO A 36 4.09 2.00 -1.10
C PRO A 36 3.72 2.01 -2.60
N TYR A 37 3.04 0.98 -3.12
CA TYR A 37 2.80 0.79 -4.57
C TYR A 37 1.33 0.52 -4.95
N TRP A 38 0.37 1.03 -4.18
CA TRP A 38 -1.07 0.86 -4.45
C TRP A 38 -1.46 1.46 -5.80
N THR A 39 -0.85 2.59 -6.15
CA THR A 39 -1.00 3.20 -7.46
C THR A 39 0.32 3.81 -7.86
N LYS A 40 0.73 3.60 -9.11
CA LYS A 40 1.94 4.16 -9.70
C LYS A 40 1.55 5.00 -10.91
N ARG A 41 2.32 6.04 -11.19
CA ARG A 41 2.15 6.85 -12.39
C ARG A 41 2.27 6.00 -13.65
N TYR A 42 1.52 6.39 -14.68
CA TYR A 42 1.70 5.86 -16.02
C TYR A 42 2.91 6.55 -16.68
N LEU A 43 3.76 5.77 -17.36
CA LEU A 43 5.06 6.25 -17.87
C LEU A 43 4.93 7.45 -18.83
N ASP A 44 3.88 7.48 -19.63
CA ASP A 44 3.68 8.49 -20.69
C ASP A 44 2.87 9.71 -20.25
N THR A 45 2.47 9.79 -18.99
CA THR A 45 1.71 10.93 -18.48
C THR A 45 2.65 11.89 -17.75
N PRO A 46 2.70 13.20 -18.12
CA PRO A 46 3.50 14.21 -17.44
C PRO A 46 2.80 14.66 -16.15
N ILE A 47 2.54 13.71 -15.26
CA ILE A 47 2.01 13.96 -13.92
C ILE A 47 3.18 13.92 -12.94
N ASP A 48 3.24 14.91 -12.06
CA ASP A 48 4.25 15.01 -11.00
C ASP A 48 4.03 13.99 -9.85
N PHE A 49 3.05 13.12 -10.01
CA PHE A 49 2.73 12.03 -9.12
C PHE A 49 3.58 10.81 -9.45
N GLN A 50 4.25 10.20 -8.47
CA GLN A 50 5.12 9.03 -8.69
C GLN A 50 4.41 7.73 -8.29
N ASN A 51 4.07 7.61 -7.01
CA ASN A 51 3.42 6.44 -6.43
C ASN A 51 2.80 6.75 -5.07
N ILE A 52 1.76 6.00 -4.71
CA ILE A 52 1.14 6.04 -3.39
C ILE A 52 1.08 4.66 -2.76
N GLY A 53 1.30 4.64 -1.46
CA GLY A 53 0.89 3.57 -0.57
C GLY A 53 -0.28 3.98 0.31
N LEU A 54 -0.56 3.12 1.28
CA LEU A 54 -1.50 3.42 2.35
C LEU A 54 -0.95 4.48 3.33
N TRP A 55 0.37 4.47 3.56
CA TRP A 55 1.01 5.28 4.60
C TRP A 55 1.98 6.35 4.07
N GLU A 56 2.33 6.26 2.79
CA GLU A 56 3.34 7.11 2.16
C GLU A 56 2.88 7.57 0.80
N LEU A 57 3.23 8.81 0.47
CA LEU A 57 2.92 9.44 -0.79
C LEU A 57 4.21 10.02 -1.40
N CYS A 58 4.59 9.53 -2.58
CA CYS A 58 5.79 9.96 -3.27
C CYS A 58 5.43 10.87 -4.45
N LEU A 59 6.01 12.07 -4.43
CA LEU A 59 5.83 13.13 -5.43
C LEU A 59 7.18 13.47 -6.07
N TYR A 60 7.14 13.84 -7.34
CA TYR A 60 8.31 14.29 -8.07
C TYR A 60 8.04 15.61 -8.77
N LYS A 61 8.54 16.70 -8.19
CA LYS A 61 8.48 18.08 -8.70
C LYS A 61 7.06 18.65 -8.76
N TYR A 62 6.18 18.16 -7.90
CA TYR A 62 4.80 18.64 -7.83
C TYR A 62 4.74 20.07 -7.26
N ARG A 63 3.97 20.95 -7.90
CA ARG A 63 3.65 22.29 -7.39
C ARG A 63 2.15 22.49 -7.38
N HIS A 64 1.62 22.84 -6.21
CA HIS A 64 0.21 23.14 -6.06
C HIS A 64 -0.03 24.66 -6.05
N TYR A 65 -1.08 25.12 -6.72
CA TYR A 65 -1.37 26.56 -6.84
C TYR A 65 -1.80 27.21 -5.52
N LYS A 66 -2.38 26.45 -4.59
CA LYS A 66 -2.81 26.96 -3.27
C LYS A 66 -1.69 26.98 -2.22
N ASP A 67 -0.49 26.54 -2.55
CA ASP A 67 0.62 26.60 -1.59
C ASP A 67 1.28 27.98 -1.63
N ASP A 68 1.25 28.70 -0.52
CA ASP A 68 1.85 30.03 -0.42
C ASP A 68 3.37 30.05 -0.70
N LEU A 69 4.08 28.94 -0.45
CA LEU A 69 5.54 28.89 -0.64
C LEU A 69 5.95 28.54 -2.08
N GLN A 70 5.07 27.97 -2.90
CA GLN A 70 5.35 27.54 -4.29
C GLN A 70 6.62 26.67 -4.44
N ILE A 71 7.03 25.98 -3.38
CA ILE A 71 8.21 25.10 -3.39
C ILE A 71 7.81 23.78 -4.06
N PRO A 72 8.61 23.24 -5.00
CA PRO A 72 8.31 21.95 -5.60
C PRO A 72 8.48 20.82 -4.58
N TYR A 73 7.45 19.99 -4.41
CA TYR A 73 7.48 18.79 -3.57
C TYR A 73 8.20 17.66 -4.30
N THR A 74 9.35 17.26 -3.78
CA THR A 74 10.15 16.14 -4.27
C THR A 74 10.54 15.24 -3.12
N GLY A 75 10.04 14.01 -3.10
CA GLY A 75 10.33 13.06 -2.04
C GLY A 75 9.15 12.15 -1.73
N CYS A 76 9.33 11.27 -0.75
CA CYS A 76 8.27 10.46 -0.18
C CYS A 76 7.89 11.03 1.19
N PHE A 77 6.60 11.29 1.35
CA PHE A 77 6.04 11.90 2.55
C PHE A 77 5.18 10.88 3.28
N TRP A 78 5.43 10.73 4.57
CA TRP A 78 4.61 9.94 5.47
C TRP A 78 3.40 10.77 5.92
N PHE A 79 2.21 10.17 6.06
CA PHE A 79 0.96 10.92 6.38
C PHE A 79 1.04 11.85 7.60
N TRP A 80 1.97 11.58 8.53
CA TRP A 80 2.14 12.34 9.76
C TRP A 80 3.37 13.26 9.77
N THR A 81 4.07 13.47 8.66
CA THR A 81 5.12 14.51 8.60
C THR A 81 4.50 15.90 8.52
N ASN A 82 5.19 16.90 9.08
CA ASN A 82 4.73 18.29 9.05
C ASN A 82 4.54 18.83 7.62
N GLU A 83 5.35 18.37 6.67
CA GLU A 83 5.22 18.78 5.26
C GLU A 83 3.89 18.34 4.67
N MET A 84 3.41 17.15 5.06
CA MET A 84 2.14 16.61 4.59
C MET A 84 0.94 17.42 5.08
N TYR A 85 1.04 18.06 6.25
CA TYR A 85 -0.03 18.89 6.82
C TYR A 85 -0.42 20.06 5.91
N ARG A 86 0.51 20.59 5.10
CA ARG A 86 0.26 21.72 4.19
C ARG A 86 -0.62 21.38 3.00
N PHE A 87 -0.50 20.18 2.47
CA PHE A 87 -1.18 19.76 1.24
C PHE A 87 -2.20 18.63 1.44
N ARG A 88 -2.39 18.18 2.68
CA ARG A 88 -3.31 17.10 3.05
C ARG A 88 -4.73 17.34 2.56
N ASP A 89 -5.23 18.56 2.72
CA ASP A 89 -6.60 18.95 2.38
C ASP A 89 -6.88 18.94 0.86
N TRP A 90 -5.85 18.80 0.02
CA TRP A 90 -6.00 18.77 -1.43
C TRP A 90 -5.89 17.36 -2.01
N ILE A 91 -5.23 16.46 -1.28
CA ILE A 91 -5.00 15.07 -1.69
C ILE A 91 -6.12 14.16 -1.19
N ILE A 92 -6.62 14.43 0.01
CA ILE A 92 -7.71 13.68 0.62
C ILE A 92 -9.01 14.44 0.31
N PRO A 93 -9.93 13.88 -0.51
CA PRO A 93 -11.20 14.52 -0.84
C PRO A 93 -12.13 14.66 0.37
#